data_AF-A0A3N5Y317-F1
#
_entry.id   AF-A0A3N5Y317-F1
#
_cell.length_a   1.000
_cell.length_b   1.000
_cell.length_c   1.000
_cell.angle_alpha   90.00
_cell.angle_beta   90.00
_cell.angle_gamma   90.00
#
_symmetry.space_group_name_H-M   'P 1'
#
loop_
_entity.id
_entity.type
_entity.pdbx_description
1 polymer ?
#
loop_
_entity_poly.entity_id
_entity_poly.type
_entity_poly.pdbx_seq_one_letter_code
_entity_poly.pdbx_strand_id
1 'polypeptide(L)' 'MTLRIDRELLRKVRHRAVDHHMSRSGWITAVLERTIAGEASFAAARKRALKRLDQGFSLGGKPLSREATHDR' A
#
# COMPACT_ATOMS: atom_id res chain seq x y z
N MET A 1 -6.65 -19.69 -16.53
CA MET A 1 -5.98 -18.46 -17.03
C MET A 1 -4.63 -18.87 -17.62
N THR A 2 -4.32 -18.41 -18.84
CA THR A 2 -3.05 -18.71 -19.50
C THR A 2 -2.28 -17.40 -19.64
N LEU A 3 -1.09 -17.33 -19.05
CA LEU A 3 -0.21 -16.16 -19.11
C LEU A 3 1.03 -16.49 -19.92
N ARG A 4 1.44 -15.58 -20.80
CA ARG A 4 2.77 -15.64 -21.42
C ARG A 4 3.80 -15.15 -20.41
N ILE A 5 4.72 -16.05 -20.05
CA ILE A 5 5.81 -15.80 -19.11
C ILE A 5 7.09 -16.28 -19.80
N ASP A 6 8.16 -15.49 -19.72
CA ASP A 6 9.44 -15.89 -20.29
C ASP A 6 10.06 -17.06 -19.50
N ARG A 7 10.98 -17.79 -20.14
CA ARG A 7 11.57 -19.01 -19.57
C ARG A 7 12.41 -18.71 -18.34
N GLU A 8 13.08 -17.57 -18.27
CA GLU A 8 13.92 -17.20 -17.13
C GLU A 8 13.08 -16.89 -15.90
N LEU A 9 11.99 -16.13 -16.08
CA LEU A 9 11.05 -15.84 -15.01
C LEU A 9 10.38 -17.12 -14.49
N LEU A 10 9.97 -18.04 -15.37
CA LEU A 10 9.41 -19.32 -14.94
C LEU A 10 10.40 -20.14 -14.10
N ARG A 11 11.70 -20.08 -14.44
CA ARG A 11 12.76 -20.71 -13.65
C ARG A 11 12.84 -20.09 -12.26
N LYS A 12 12.83 -18.76 -12.15
CA LYS A 12 12.86 -18.04 -10.87
C LYS A 12 11.62 -18.35 -10.02
N VAL A 13 10.44 -18.36 -10.63
CA VAL A 13 9.17 -18.73 -9.97
C VAL A 13 9.24 -20.14 -9.39
N ARG A 14 9.81 -21.11 -10.13
CA ARG A 14 9.95 -22.49 -9.61
C ARG A 14 10.77 -22.53 -8.32
N HIS A 15 11.92 -21.85 -8.27
CA HIS A 15 12.75 -21.82 -7.07
C HIS A 15 11.99 -21.21 -5.90
N ARG A 16 11.36 -20.05 -6.12
CA ARG A 16 10.57 -19.38 -5.07
C ARG A 16 9.41 -20.24 -4.59
N ALA A 17 8.68 -20.87 -5.49
CA ALA A 17 7.57 -21.75 -5.12
C ALA A 17 8.04 -22.90 -4.22
N VAL A 18 9.22 -23.49 -4.51
CA VAL A 18 9.83 -24.51 -3.66
C VAL A 18 10.22 -23.95 -2.29
N ASP A 19 10.88 -22.79 -2.24
CA ASP A 19 11.28 -22.13 -0.98
C ASP A 19 10.07 -21.85 -0.07
N HIS A 20 8.91 -21.62 -0.66
CA HIS A 20 7.66 -21.34 0.05
C HIS A 20 6.75 -22.58 0.22
N HIS A 21 7.19 -23.78 -0.17
CA HIS A 21 6.39 -25.02 -0.15
C HIS A 21 5.05 -24.92 -0.91
N MET A 22 5.04 -24.19 -2.01
CA MET A 22 3.87 -23.97 -2.86
C MET A 22 4.05 -24.54 -4.27
N SER A 23 2.94 -24.76 -4.96
CA SER A 23 2.97 -24.95 -6.41
C SER A 23 3.31 -23.64 -7.12
N ARG A 24 3.78 -23.71 -8.38
CA ARG A 24 4.07 -22.52 -9.20
C ARG A 24 2.87 -21.59 -9.33
N SER A 25 1.70 -22.16 -9.63
CA SER A 25 0.44 -21.40 -9.75
C SER A 25 0.02 -20.82 -8.41
N GLY A 26 0.11 -21.61 -7.33
CA GLY A 26 -0.22 -21.13 -5.98
C GLY A 26 0.66 -19.96 -5.55
N TRP A 27 1.97 -20.04 -5.80
CA TRP A 27 2.89 -18.96 -5.49
C TRP A 27 2.60 -17.68 -6.30
N ILE A 28 2.31 -17.82 -7.60
CA ILE A 28 1.92 -16.68 -8.45
C ILE A 28 0.64 -16.02 -7.92
N THR A 29 -0.38 -16.83 -7.58
CA THR A 29 -1.64 -16.32 -7.01
C THR A 29 -1.39 -15.55 -5.72
N ALA A 30 -0.60 -16.11 -4.79
CA ALA A 30 -0.30 -15.44 -3.53
C ALA A 30 0.45 -14.11 -3.70
N VAL A 31 1.34 -14.02 -4.69
CA VAL A 31 2.01 -12.75 -5.04
C VAL A 31 1.00 -11.74 -5.56
N LEU A 32 0.10 -12.12 -6.46
CA LEU A 32 -0.94 -11.23 -6.99
C LEU A 32 -1.88 -10.74 -5.89
N GLU A 33 -2.34 -11.65 -5.01
CA GLU A 33 -3.18 -11.31 -3.86
C GLU A 33 -2.49 -10.30 -2.95
N ARG A 34 -1.20 -10.50 -2.65
CA ARG A 34 -0.43 -9.59 -1.80
C ARG A 34 -0.27 -8.21 -2.44
N THR A 35 -0.02 -8.15 -3.75
CA THR A 35 0.09 -6.88 -4.48
C THR A 35 -1.23 -6.11 -4.47
N ILE A 36 -2.34 -6.79 -4.77
CA ILE A 36 -3.69 -6.19 -4.77
C ILE A 36 -4.07 -5.73 -3.36
N ALA A 37 -3.82 -6.56 -2.33
CA ALA A 37 -4.10 -6.21 -0.95
C ALA A 37 -3.26 -5.00 -0.48
N GLY A 38 -2.00 -4.93 -0.91
CA GLY A 38 -1.13 -3.78 -0.67
C GLY A 38 -1.72 -2.48 -1.22
N GLU A 39 -2.15 -2.48 -2.48
CA GLU A 39 -2.80 -1.32 -3.11
C GLU A 39 -4.10 -0.91 -2.40
N ALA A 40 -4.95 -1.88 -2.04
CA ALA A 40 -6.18 -1.61 -1.30
C ALA A 40 -5.89 -1.00 0.08
N SER A 41 -4.86 -1.51 0.78
CA SER A 41 -4.45 -0.99 2.08
C SER A 41 -3.91 0.43 1.99
N PHE A 42 -3.11 0.73 0.97
CA PHE A 42 -2.58 2.06 0.68
C PHE A 42 -3.69 3.04 0.34
N ALA A 43 -4.61 2.66 -0.56
CA ALA A 43 -5.75 3.49 -0.94
C ALA A 43 -6.63 3.83 0.28
N ALA A 44 -6.91 2.85 1.14
CA ALA A 44 -7.65 3.07 2.38
C ALA A 44 -6.90 3.99 3.35
N ALA A 45 -5.59 3.79 3.53
CA ALA A 45 -4.76 4.66 4.38
C ALA A 45 -4.74 6.10 3.86
N ARG A 46 -4.55 6.29 2.55
CA ARG A 46 -4.59 7.61 1.89
C ARG A 46 -5.94 8.30 2.08
N LYS A 47 -7.05 7.57 1.86
CA LYS A 47 -8.40 8.10 2.07
C LYS A 47 -8.60 8.58 3.52
N ARG A 48 -8.16 7.79 4.51
CA ARG A 48 -8.22 8.18 5.93
C ARG A 48 -7.37 9.40 6.24
N ALA A 49 -6.14 9.47 5.70
CA ALA A 49 -5.24 10.60 5.92
C ALA A 49 -5.81 11.90 5.34
N LEU A 50 -6.32 11.87 4.10
CA LEU A 50 -6.95 13.04 3.48
C LEU A 50 -8.19 13.49 4.25
N LYS A 51 -9.03 12.56 4.70
CA LYS A 51 -10.18 12.89 5.55
C LYS A 51 -9.78 13.56 6.87
N ARG A 52 -8.67 13.11 7.49
CA ARG A 52 -8.13 13.73 8.71
C ARG A 52 -7.61 15.14 8.46
N LEU A 53 -6.95 15.37 7.32
CA LEU A 53 -6.48 16.70 6.94
C LEU A 53 -7.64 17.66 6.69
N ASP A 54 -8.68 17.19 6.00
CA ASP A 54 -9.89 17.97 5.69
C ASP A 54 -10.69 18.34 6.96
N GLN A 55 -10.83 17.41 7.89
CA GLN A 55 -11.44 17.68 9.20
C GLN A 55 -10.58 18.60 10.08
N GLY A 56 -9.26 18.65 9.84
CA GLY A 56 -8.30 19.30 10.71
C GLY A 56 -8.11 18.56 12.05
N PHE A 57 -7.26 19.11 12.91
CA PHE A 57 -7.02 18.58 14.25
C PHE A 57 -7.48 19.58 15.31
N SER A 58 -8.26 19.11 16.29
CA SER A 58 -8.60 19.88 17.48
C SER A 58 -7.42 19.89 18.45
N LEU A 59 -6.41 20.72 18.17
CA LEU A 59 -5.18 20.82 18.96
C LEU A 59 -5.34 21.66 20.25
N GLY A 60 -6.58 21.94 20.68
CA GLY A 60 -6.87 22.70 21.90
C GLY A 60 -6.53 24.20 21.84
N GLY A 61 -6.07 24.71 20.69
CA GLY A 61 -5.74 26.11 20.49
C GLY A 61 -6.94 26.95 20.03
N LYS A 62 -6.91 28.24 20.33
CA LYS A 62 -7.80 29.24 19.71
C LYS A 62 -7.18 29.69 18.37
N PRO A 63 -7.97 29.98 17.32
CA PRO A 63 -7.44 30.55 16.08
C PRO A 63 -6.66 31.82 16.40
N LEU A 64 -5.39 31.87 16.00
CA LEU A 64 -4.57 33.08 16.12
C LEU A 64 -4.85 33.99 14.92
N SER A 65 -4.98 35.30 15.17
CA SER A 65 -4.98 36.27 14.08
C SER A 65 -3.58 36.40 13.49
N ARG A 66 -3.51 36.84 12.24
CA ARG A 66 -2.23 36.96 11.53
C ARG A 66 -1.32 37.98 12.22
N GLU A 67 -1.90 39.06 12.76
CA GLU A 67 -1.16 40.07 13.54
C GLU A 67 -0.60 39.47 14.84
N ALA A 68 -1.39 38.67 15.56
CA ALA A 68 -0.96 38.05 16.83
C ALA A 68 0.17 37.01 16.67
N THR A 69 0.42 36.53 15.45
CA THR A 69 1.49 35.55 15.16
C THR A 69 2.82 36.24 14.82
N HIS A 70 2.78 37.48 14.31
CA HIS A 70 3.98 38.20 13.85
C HIS A 70 4.83 38.75 15.02
N ASP A 71 4.20 39.03 16.16
CA ASP A 71 4.83 39.68 17.31
C ASP A 71 5.40 38.71 18.36
N ARG A 72 5.62 37.44 17.99
CA ARG A 72 6.07 36.38 18.91
C ARG A 72 7.46 35.86 18.61
#